data_AF-A0A4W5QBC9-F1
#
_entry.id   AF-A0A4W5QBC9-F1
#
_cell.length_a   1.000
_cell.length_b   1.000
_cell.length_c   1.000
_cell.angle_alpha   90.00
_cell.angle_beta   90.00
_cell.angle_gamma   90.00
#
_symmetry.space_group_name_H-M   'P 1'
#
loop_
_entity.id
_entity.type
_entity.pdbx_description
1 polymer ?
#
loop_
_entity_poly.entity_id
_entity_poly.type
_entity_poly.pdbx_seq_one_letter_code
_entity_poly.pdbx_strand_id
1 'polypeptide(L)'
;MKGYPPNLPYIGSSPTLCHLLKEKVPYCCLRLEKGCEHNNFEDAKAYSFKNKLIIVSAETAGNGLYNFIVPLRASYRLKKELNPIVLLLDNQPDTQFLEAVCGFPMVYYMVGSIDNLDDLLRCGVSFAANMVVVDKESTMSAEEDYMADAKTIVNVQTLFRWTPIKL
;
A
#
# COMPACT_ATOMS: atom_id res chain seq x y z
N MET A 1 -10.76 4.47 16.20
CA MET A 1 -10.29 4.17 17.58
C MET A 1 -8.78 4.12 17.56
N LYS A 2 -8.09 4.41 18.68
CA LYS A 2 -6.66 4.10 18.79
C LYS A 2 -6.53 2.68 19.34
N GLY A 3 -5.77 1.83 18.68
CA GLY A 3 -5.60 0.44 19.09
C GLY A 3 -4.34 -0.17 18.51
N TYR A 4 -3.93 -1.30 19.07
CA TYR A 4 -2.83 -2.07 18.52
C TYR A 4 -3.37 -2.99 17.44
N PRO A 5 -2.76 -3.01 16.24
CA PRO A 5 -3.18 -3.94 15.22
C PRO A 5 -2.95 -5.38 15.71
N PRO A 6 -3.84 -6.33 15.35
CA PRO A 6 -3.82 -7.68 15.88
C PRO A 6 -2.60 -8.50 15.42
N ASN A 7 -2.04 -8.17 14.25
CA ASN A 7 -0.85 -8.82 13.72
C ASN A 7 0.34 -7.91 13.97
N LEU A 8 1.33 -8.42 14.70
CA LEU A 8 2.61 -7.74 14.83
C LEU A 8 3.45 -8.02 13.58
N PRO A 9 4.13 -6.99 13.04
CA PRO A 9 4.92 -7.14 11.83
C PRO A 9 6.07 -8.15 11.97
N TYR A 10 6.65 -8.26 13.16
CA TYR A 10 7.73 -9.20 13.49
C TYR A 10 7.68 -9.57 14.97
N ILE A 11 8.12 -10.78 15.30
CA ILE A 11 8.35 -11.23 16.68
C ILE A 11 9.37 -10.27 17.33
N GLY A 12 8.99 -9.62 18.42
CA GLY A 12 9.84 -8.68 19.16
C GLY A 12 9.69 -7.20 18.80
N SER A 13 8.85 -6.84 17.83
CA SER A 13 8.55 -5.42 17.55
C SER A 13 7.67 -4.82 18.64
N SER A 14 8.00 -3.60 19.07
CA SER A 14 7.13 -2.84 19.98
C SER A 14 5.79 -2.57 19.31
N PRO A 15 4.65 -2.87 19.96
CA PRO A 15 3.34 -2.66 19.36
C PRO A 15 3.14 -1.16 19.09
N THR A 16 2.93 -0.80 17.83
CA THR A 16 2.68 0.60 17.46
C THR A 16 1.19 0.89 17.60
N LEU A 17 0.84 1.83 18.46
CA LEU A 17 -0.54 2.27 18.62
C LEU A 17 -0.97 2.97 17.34
N CYS A 18 -1.98 2.43 16.65
CA CYS A 18 -2.45 2.90 15.34
C CYS A 18 -3.88 3.42 15.39
N HIS A 19 -4.27 4.20 14.39
CA HIS A 19 -5.67 4.51 14.10
C HIS A 19 -6.31 3.30 13.44
N LEU A 20 -7.25 2.67 14.13
CA LEU A 20 -8.02 1.52 13.63
C LEU A 20 -9.50 1.88 13.50
N LEU A 21 -10.18 1.22 12.58
CA LEU A 21 -11.63 1.29 12.41
C LEU A 21 -12.32 0.52 13.54
N LYS A 22 -13.53 0.97 13.91
CA LYS A 22 -14.34 0.30 14.95
C LYS A 22 -14.90 -1.03 14.42
N GLU A 23 -15.28 -1.04 13.16
CA GLU A 23 -15.71 -2.21 12.42
C GLU A 23 -14.74 -2.43 11.27
N LYS A 24 -14.33 -3.68 11.06
CA LYS A 24 -13.43 -4.07 9.98
C LYS A 24 -14.13 -3.86 8.63
N VAL A 25 -13.38 -3.39 7.65
CA VAL A 25 -13.89 -3.22 6.30
C VAL A 25 -14.02 -4.60 5.64
N PRO A 26 -15.15 -4.94 5.00
CA PRO A 26 -15.26 -6.19 4.27
C PRO A 26 -14.26 -6.22 3.10
N TYR A 27 -13.75 -7.40 2.75
CA TYR A 27 -12.65 -7.52 1.79
C TYR A 27 -12.99 -6.99 0.39
N CYS A 28 -14.27 -7.02 0.02
CA CYS A 28 -14.75 -6.44 -1.23
C CYS A 28 -14.58 -4.91 -1.27
N CYS A 29 -14.75 -4.21 -0.16
CA CYS A 29 -14.58 -2.75 -0.07
C CYS A 29 -13.11 -2.30 -0.05
N LEU A 30 -12.17 -3.22 0.19
CA LEU A 30 -10.75 -2.93 0.09
C LEU A 30 -10.28 -2.88 -1.37
N ARG A 31 -11.01 -3.51 -2.30
CA ARG A 31 -10.68 -3.54 -3.72
C ARG A 31 -11.28 -2.32 -4.42
N LEU A 32 -10.48 -1.56 -5.17
CA LEU A 32 -10.96 -0.39 -5.92
C LEU A 32 -11.54 -0.72 -7.30
N GLU A 33 -10.92 -1.63 -8.02
CA GLU A 33 -11.24 -1.92 -9.43
C GLU A 33 -12.64 -2.49 -9.64
N LYS A 34 -13.26 -3.05 -8.58
CA LYS A 34 -14.54 -3.74 -8.68
C LYS A 34 -15.52 -3.18 -7.66
N GLY A 35 -16.59 -2.57 -8.16
CA GLY A 35 -17.74 -2.20 -7.34
C GLY A 35 -18.31 -3.40 -6.59
N CYS A 36 -18.79 -3.16 -5.38
CA CYS A 36 -19.47 -4.15 -4.55
C CYS A 36 -20.80 -3.59 -4.06
N GLU A 37 -21.65 -4.44 -3.48
CA GLU A 37 -22.96 -4.03 -2.95
C GLU A 37 -22.88 -2.94 -1.88
N HIS A 38 -21.74 -2.81 -1.19
CA HIS A 38 -21.50 -1.75 -0.21
C HIS A 38 -21.07 -0.42 -0.85
N ASN A 39 -20.42 -0.48 -2.01
CA ASN A 39 -19.89 0.70 -2.68
C ASN A 39 -19.64 0.42 -4.18
N ASN A 40 -20.29 1.18 -5.05
CA ASN A 40 -20.23 0.99 -6.50
C ASN A 40 -19.20 1.92 -7.18
N PHE A 41 -18.09 2.19 -6.50
CA PHE A 41 -17.01 2.99 -7.05
C PHE A 41 -16.00 2.07 -7.72
N GLU A 42 -15.71 2.33 -8.98
CA GLU A 42 -14.77 1.54 -9.80
C GLU A 42 -13.39 2.22 -9.94
N ASP A 43 -13.30 3.51 -9.56
CA ASP A 43 -12.09 4.32 -9.69
C ASP A 43 -11.73 5.00 -8.37
N ALA A 44 -10.43 5.18 -8.11
CA ALA A 44 -9.94 5.97 -6.97
C ALA A 44 -10.47 7.42 -7.01
N LYS A 45 -10.76 7.95 -8.20
CA LYS A 45 -11.33 9.30 -8.38
C LYS A 45 -12.73 9.42 -7.78
N ALA A 46 -13.56 8.37 -7.86
CA ALA A 46 -14.91 8.36 -7.32
C ALA A 46 -14.93 8.48 -5.79
N TYR A 47 -13.90 7.96 -5.11
CA TYR A 47 -13.75 8.07 -3.66
C TYR A 47 -13.50 9.50 -3.17
N SER A 48 -13.18 10.45 -4.06
CA SER A 48 -13.02 11.89 -3.74
C SER A 48 -12.19 12.14 -2.48
N PHE A 49 -11.02 11.53 -2.42
CA PHE A 49 -10.14 11.62 -1.26
C PHE A 49 -9.80 13.07 -0.91
N LYS A 50 -10.02 13.47 0.35
CA LYS A 50 -9.73 14.82 0.83
C LYS A 50 -8.23 15.13 0.86
N ASN A 51 -7.42 14.12 1.20
CA ASN A 51 -5.98 14.22 1.32
C ASN A 51 -5.30 13.56 0.12
N LYS A 52 -4.07 14.00 -0.17
CA LYS A 52 -3.33 13.50 -1.33
C LYS A 52 -3.01 12.01 -1.18
N LEU A 53 -3.28 11.24 -2.24
CA LEU A 53 -3.13 9.79 -2.26
C LEU A 53 -1.66 9.37 -2.25
N ILE A 54 -1.36 8.26 -1.57
CA ILE A 54 -0.08 7.54 -1.67
C ILE A 54 -0.35 6.24 -2.43
N ILE A 55 0.37 6.04 -3.53
CA ILE A 55 0.32 4.79 -4.31
C ILE A 55 1.57 3.97 -3.97
N VAL A 56 1.40 2.67 -3.75
CA VAL A 56 2.51 1.73 -3.55
C VAL A 56 2.37 0.61 -4.55
N SER A 57 3.33 0.46 -5.46
CA SER A 57 3.40 -0.64 -6.42
C SER A 57 4.32 -1.73 -5.87
N ALA A 58 3.85 -2.98 -5.89
CA ALA A 58 4.61 -4.15 -5.47
C ALA A 58 4.11 -5.42 -6.18
N GLU A 59 4.97 -6.43 -6.29
CA GLU A 59 4.60 -7.70 -6.93
C GLU A 59 3.59 -8.50 -6.09
N THR A 60 3.83 -8.61 -4.79
CA THR A 60 3.01 -9.40 -3.85
C THR A 60 2.71 -8.62 -2.57
N ALA A 61 1.59 -8.97 -1.92
CA ALA A 61 1.20 -8.36 -0.66
C ALA A 61 1.86 -9.05 0.54
N GLY A 62 3.10 -8.66 0.82
CA GLY A 62 3.89 -9.23 1.91
C GLY A 62 4.00 -8.38 3.18
N ASN A 63 4.80 -8.87 4.12
CA ASN A 63 5.13 -8.16 5.38
C ASN A 63 5.77 -6.79 5.14
N GLY A 64 6.48 -6.60 4.03
CA GLY A 64 7.06 -5.31 3.63
C GLY A 64 5.99 -4.21 3.49
N LEU A 65 4.88 -4.50 2.83
CA LEU A 65 3.76 -3.55 2.70
C LEU A 65 3.06 -3.31 4.03
N TYR A 66 2.93 -4.34 4.85
CA TYR A 66 2.37 -4.19 6.19
C TYR A 66 3.21 -3.24 7.06
N ASN A 67 4.54 -3.40 7.01
CA ASN A 67 5.52 -2.53 7.66
C ASN A 67 5.51 -1.10 7.12
N PHE A 68 5.10 -0.90 5.87
CA PHE A 68 4.91 0.42 5.29
C PHE A 68 3.63 1.10 5.82
N ILE A 69 2.53 0.36 5.99
CA ILE A 69 1.23 0.89 6.40
C ILE A 69 1.24 1.31 7.88
N VAL A 70 1.82 0.50 8.76
CA VAL A 70 1.75 0.70 10.23
C VAL A 70 2.25 2.10 10.65
N PRO A 71 3.44 2.58 10.26
CA PRO A 71 3.92 3.92 10.61
C PRO A 71 3.06 5.05 10.01
N LEU A 72 2.47 4.84 8.84
CA LEU A 72 1.57 5.81 8.18
C LEU A 72 0.20 5.89 8.84
N ARG A 73 -0.13 4.92 9.69
CA ARG A 73 -1.37 4.84 10.47
C ARG A 73 -1.15 5.00 11.97
N ALA A 74 0.07 5.31 12.39
CA ALA A 74 0.41 5.49 13.79
C ALA A 74 -0.37 6.64 14.45
N SER A 75 -0.69 6.46 15.73
CA SER A 75 -1.58 7.33 16.51
C SER A 75 -0.99 8.70 16.84
N TYR A 76 0.34 8.88 16.70
CA TYR A 76 1.01 10.16 16.82
C TYR A 76 0.72 11.08 15.63
N ARG A 77 0.30 10.54 14.48
CA ARG A 77 -0.19 11.34 13.35
C ARG A 77 -1.61 11.82 13.61
N LEU A 78 -1.93 13.04 13.20
CA LEU A 78 -3.28 13.57 13.33
C LEU A 78 -4.21 12.88 12.32
N LYS A 79 -5.42 12.48 12.77
CA LYS A 79 -6.39 11.75 11.93
C LYS A 79 -6.76 12.52 10.65
N LYS A 80 -6.76 13.86 10.71
CA LYS A 80 -7.04 14.75 9.58
C LYS A 80 -5.92 14.78 8.53
N GLU A 81 -4.70 14.35 8.88
CA GLU A 81 -3.51 14.35 8.01
C GLU A 81 -3.21 12.97 7.43
N LEU A 82 -4.06 11.97 7.70
CA LEU A 82 -3.90 10.64 7.15
C LEU A 82 -4.15 10.67 5.65
N ASN A 83 -3.12 10.34 4.88
CA ASN A 83 -3.23 10.17 3.43
C ASN A 83 -3.84 8.79 3.12
N PRO A 84 -4.76 8.69 2.15
CA PRO A 84 -5.20 7.40 1.64
C PRO A 84 -4.01 6.65 1.04
N ILE A 85 -4.04 5.32 1.13
CA ILE A 85 -3.01 4.44 0.59
C ILE A 85 -3.69 3.48 -0.37
N VAL A 86 -3.19 3.40 -1.61
CA VAL A 86 -3.61 2.42 -2.60
C VAL A 86 -2.42 1.53 -2.95
N LEU A 87 -2.59 0.24 -2.76
CA LEU A 87 -1.62 -0.79 -3.11
C LEU A 87 -1.92 -1.29 -4.53
N LEU A 88 -1.07 -1.00 -5.49
CA LEU A 88 -1.11 -1.55 -6.84
C LEU A 88 -0.28 -2.84 -6.84
N LEU A 89 -0.94 -3.98 -6.95
CA LEU A 89 -0.34 -5.29 -6.80
C LEU A 89 -0.38 -6.07 -8.11
N ASP A 90 0.74 -6.65 -8.52
CA ASP A 90 0.75 -7.53 -9.70
C ASP A 90 -0.07 -8.80 -9.44
N ASN A 91 0.01 -9.33 -8.21
CA ASN A 91 -0.70 -10.54 -7.77
C ASN A 91 -1.82 -10.23 -6.77
N GLN A 92 -2.83 -11.12 -6.72
CA GLN A 92 -3.93 -10.99 -5.76
C GLN A 92 -3.41 -11.18 -4.31
N PRO A 93 -3.78 -10.30 -3.35
CA PRO A 93 -3.34 -10.41 -1.97
C PRO A 93 -3.98 -11.61 -1.26
N ASP A 94 -3.20 -12.26 -0.40
CA ASP A 94 -3.68 -13.35 0.45
C ASP A 94 -4.69 -12.87 1.50
N THR A 95 -5.56 -13.79 1.92
CA THR A 95 -6.57 -13.53 2.95
C THR A 95 -5.95 -13.09 4.29
N GLN A 96 -4.79 -13.66 4.65
CA GLN A 96 -4.05 -13.28 5.85
C GLN A 96 -3.60 -11.80 5.81
N PHE A 97 -3.16 -11.33 4.65
CA PHE A 97 -2.79 -9.93 4.46
C PHE A 97 -4.03 -9.03 4.55
N LEU A 98 -5.13 -9.40 3.86
CA LEU A 98 -6.39 -8.67 3.90
C LEU A 98 -6.94 -8.55 5.34
N GLU A 99 -6.86 -9.61 6.13
CA GLU A 99 -7.23 -9.61 7.55
C GLU A 99 -6.39 -8.63 8.38
N ALA A 100 -5.10 -8.53 8.07
CA ALA A 100 -4.19 -7.63 8.75
C ALA A 100 -4.49 -6.16 8.42
N VAL A 101 -4.88 -5.87 7.17
CA VAL A 101 -5.07 -4.48 6.71
C VAL A 101 -6.51 -3.96 6.81
N CYS A 102 -7.51 -4.84 6.90
CA CYS A 102 -8.94 -4.46 6.93
C CYS A 102 -9.33 -3.58 8.14
N GLY A 103 -8.49 -3.51 9.17
CA GLY A 103 -8.68 -2.64 10.32
C GLY A 103 -8.15 -1.21 10.13
N PHE A 104 -7.34 -0.95 9.11
CA PHE A 104 -6.78 0.39 8.89
C PHE A 104 -7.72 1.27 8.08
N PRO A 105 -7.83 2.56 8.43
CA PRO A 105 -8.62 3.51 7.66
C PRO A 105 -7.94 3.84 6.32
N MET A 106 -8.75 4.01 5.27
CA MET A 106 -8.32 4.54 3.97
C MET A 106 -7.13 3.76 3.36
N VAL A 107 -7.14 2.43 3.48
CA VAL A 107 -6.19 1.54 2.82
C VAL A 107 -6.98 0.70 1.81
N TYR A 108 -6.52 0.67 0.58
CA TYR A 108 -7.16 -0.03 -0.52
C TYR A 108 -6.11 -0.78 -1.35
N TYR A 109 -6.55 -1.73 -2.15
CA TYR A 109 -5.70 -2.42 -3.13
C TYR A 109 -6.38 -2.48 -4.49
N MET A 110 -5.57 -2.64 -5.52
CA MET A 110 -5.94 -2.89 -6.89
C MET A 110 -4.97 -3.93 -7.46
N VAL A 111 -5.49 -4.87 -8.24
CA VAL A 111 -4.63 -5.79 -9.00
C VAL A 111 -4.38 -5.14 -10.35
N GLY A 112 -3.13 -5.02 -10.75
CA GLY A 112 -2.72 -4.33 -11.97
C GLY A 112 -1.21 -4.09 -12.00
N SER A 113 -0.71 -3.61 -13.13
CA SER A 113 0.73 -3.39 -13.33
C SER A 113 1.07 -1.91 -13.39
N ILE A 114 2.26 -1.55 -12.91
CA ILE A 114 2.85 -0.22 -13.10
C ILE A 114 3.12 0.10 -14.59
N ASP A 115 3.32 -0.92 -15.41
CA ASP A 115 3.57 -0.77 -16.84
C ASP A 115 2.28 -0.47 -17.63
N ASN A 116 1.11 -0.68 -17.01
CA ASN A 116 -0.18 -0.43 -17.61
C ASN A 116 -0.71 0.96 -17.23
N LEU A 117 -0.81 1.85 -18.23
CA LEU A 117 -1.29 3.22 -18.04
C LEU A 117 -2.72 3.26 -17.48
N ASP A 118 -3.61 2.35 -17.90
CA ASP A 118 -4.99 2.34 -17.43
C ASP A 118 -5.07 2.01 -15.94
N ASP A 119 -4.25 1.08 -15.46
CA ASP A 119 -4.17 0.71 -14.05
C ASP A 119 -3.65 1.89 -13.21
N LEU A 120 -2.64 2.61 -13.71
CA LEU A 120 -2.13 3.82 -13.05
C LEU A 120 -3.19 4.94 -12.97
N LEU A 121 -3.95 5.14 -14.05
CA LEU A 121 -5.01 6.15 -14.09
C LEU A 121 -6.15 5.80 -13.13
N ARG A 122 -6.60 4.54 -13.11
CA ARG A 122 -7.63 4.03 -12.17
C ARG A 122 -7.18 4.09 -10.71
N CYS A 123 -5.90 3.78 -10.46
CA CYS A 123 -5.25 3.90 -9.16
C CYS A 123 -5.16 5.35 -8.68
N GLY A 124 -5.27 6.33 -9.59
CA GLY A 124 -5.31 7.75 -9.27
C GLY A 124 -3.95 8.45 -9.30
N VAL A 125 -3.01 7.96 -10.12
CA VAL A 125 -1.66 8.55 -10.24
C VAL A 125 -1.69 10.05 -10.57
N SER A 126 -2.72 10.50 -11.30
CA SER A 126 -2.90 11.89 -11.71
C SER A 126 -3.07 12.88 -10.56
N PHE A 127 -3.55 12.44 -9.39
CA PHE A 127 -3.75 13.27 -8.19
C PHE A 127 -3.03 12.72 -6.95
N ALA A 128 -2.20 11.69 -7.12
CA ALA A 128 -1.35 11.16 -6.06
C ALA A 128 -0.27 12.17 -5.68
N ALA A 129 0.09 12.22 -4.39
CA ALA A 129 1.24 12.98 -3.91
C ALA A 129 2.55 12.27 -4.15
N ASN A 130 2.54 10.95 -3.94
CA ASN A 130 3.73 10.12 -3.99
C ASN A 130 3.34 8.75 -4.55
N MET A 131 4.24 8.20 -5.35
CA MET A 131 4.21 6.82 -5.78
C MET A 131 5.47 6.13 -5.23
N VAL A 132 5.31 4.97 -4.61
CA VAL A 132 6.41 4.17 -4.08
C VAL A 132 6.46 2.90 -4.90
N VAL A 133 7.58 2.64 -5.55
CA VAL A 133 7.80 1.42 -6.32
C VAL A 133 8.70 0.53 -5.49
N VAL A 134 8.21 -0.68 -5.18
CA VAL A 134 8.98 -1.71 -4.49
C VAL A 134 9.50 -2.66 -5.55
N ASP A 135 10.82 -2.91 -5.56
CA ASP A 135 11.43 -3.82 -6.52
C ASP A 135 10.78 -5.21 -6.44
N LYS A 136 10.63 -5.83 -7.61
CA LYS A 136 10.02 -7.15 -7.75
C LYS A 136 11.00 -8.21 -7.22
N GLU A 137 10.50 -9.13 -6.40
CA GLU A 137 11.32 -10.23 -5.88
C GLU A 137 11.83 -11.10 -7.04
N SER A 138 11.06 -11.17 -8.14
CA SER A 138 11.42 -11.86 -9.39
C SER A 138 12.54 -11.19 -10.20
N THR A 139 12.74 -9.87 -10.09
CA THR A 139 13.91 -9.21 -10.69
C THR A 139 15.18 -9.44 -9.87
N MET A 140 15.06 -9.64 -8.56
CA MET A 140 16.21 -9.96 -7.71
C MET A 140 16.74 -11.37 -7.98
N SER A 141 15.86 -12.35 -8.23
CA SER A 141 16.29 -13.71 -8.56
C SER A 141 16.98 -13.84 -9.93
N ALA A 142 16.65 -12.98 -10.89
CA ALA A 142 17.33 -12.94 -12.18
C ALA A 142 18.72 -12.26 -12.12
N GLU A 143 18.95 -11.36 -11.16
CA GLU A 143 20.26 -10.75 -10.91
C GLU A 143 21.15 -11.60 -9.98
N GLU A 144 20.56 -12.43 -9.09
CA GLU A 144 21.29 -13.32 -8.18
C GLU A 144 22.12 -14.39 -8.90
N ASP A 145 21.70 -14.85 -10.08
CA ASP A 145 22.49 -15.80 -10.89
C ASP A 145 23.79 -15.17 -11.45
N TYR A 146 23.94 -13.84 -11.42
CA TYR A 146 25.14 -13.14 -11.88
C TYR A 146 26.02 -12.56 -10.74
N MET A 147 25.58 -12.63 -9.48
CA MET A 147 26.21 -11.89 -8.38
C MET A 147 26.44 -12.73 -7.10
N ALA A 148 26.63 -14.04 -7.22
CA ALA A 148 26.86 -14.92 -6.06
C ALA A 148 28.13 -14.62 -5.21
N ASP A 149 29.06 -13.77 -5.68
CA ASP A 149 30.36 -13.56 -5.03
C ASP A 149 30.71 -12.10 -4.67
N ALA A 150 29.72 -11.22 -4.46
CA ALA A 150 30.00 -9.85 -4.00
C ALA A 150 29.08 -9.37 -2.87
N LYS A 151 29.49 -9.69 -1.64
CA LYS A 151 29.60 -8.79 -0.48
C LYS A 151 28.36 -7.97 -0.05
N THR A 152 27.93 -8.25 1.18
CA THR A 152 27.34 -7.34 2.19
C THR A 152 27.31 -5.84 1.80
N ILE A 153 26.12 -5.24 1.67
CA ILE A 153 25.71 -3.87 2.13
C ILE A 153 24.40 -3.40 1.45
N VAL A 154 23.38 -3.17 2.30
CA VAL A 154 22.28 -2.16 2.25
C VAL A 154 21.51 -1.97 0.94
N ASN A 155 20.31 -2.58 0.84
CA ASN A 155 19.28 -2.11 -0.09
C ASN A 155 18.55 -0.89 0.48
N VAL A 156 19.03 0.28 0.06
CA VAL A 156 18.33 1.56 0.19
C VAL A 156 17.07 1.50 -0.68
N GLN A 157 15.90 1.63 -0.06
CA GLN A 157 14.62 1.77 -0.77
C GLN A 157 14.67 2.99 -1.71
N THR A 158 14.55 2.75 -3.00
CA THR A 158 14.41 3.81 -4.01
C THR A 158 13.02 4.43 -3.91
N LEU A 159 12.89 5.46 -3.07
CA LEU A 159 11.72 6.33 -2.99
C LEU A 159 11.65 7.20 -4.26
N PHE A 160 11.01 6.71 -5.31
CA PHE A 160 10.71 7.51 -6.51
C PHE A 160 9.68 8.60 -6.18
N ARG A 161 10.16 9.74 -5.69
CA ARG A 161 9.33 10.91 -5.41
C ARG A 161 8.91 11.57 -6.73
N TRP A 162 7.79 11.14 -7.31
CA TRP A 162 7.15 11.85 -8.43
C TRP A 162 6.55 13.16 -7.93
N THR A 163 7.36 14.22 -7.87
CA THR A 163 6.83 15.58 -7.74
C THR A 163 6.45 16.09 -9.12
N PRO A 164 5.21 16.57 -9.36
CA PRO A 164 4.90 17.24 -10.61
C PRO A 164 5.73 18.52 -10.73
N ILE A 165 6.55 18.60 -11.79
CA ILE A 165 7.16 19.84 -12.24
C ILE A 165 5.99 20.74 -12.66
N LYS A 166 5.73 21.79 -11.88
CA LYS A 166 4.92 22.91 -12.35
C LYS A 166 5.72 23.60 -13.46
N LEU A 167 5.26 23.48 -14.71
CA LEU A 167 5.52 24.47 -15.74
C LEU A 167 4.51 25.61 -15.58
#